data_AF-A0A3M0ZLA7-F1
#
_entry.id   AF-A0A3M0ZLA7-F1
#
_cell.length_a   1.000
_cell.length_b   1.000
_cell.length_c   1.000
_cell.angle_alpha   90.00
_cell.angle_beta   90.00
_cell.angle_gamma   90.00
#
_symmetry.space_group_name_H-M   'P 1'
#
loop_
_entity.id
_entity.type
_entity.pdbx_description
1 polymer ?
#
loop_
_entity_poly.entity_id
_entity_poly.type
_entity_poly.pdbx_seq_one_letter_code
_entity_poly.pdbx_strand_id
1 'polypeptide(L)'
;MDLDRVVDPFETDPNEADSDGDGWLDGAEVEAGTNPLDPTESPRAVCGNGVIEVGEQCDDGNASNGDACLNSCLLAYCGDGYLWRGVEDCDDGAANSDAVEVGCGSGCVYRAACGDANGDGVVTAADAVEVAVAAVGTASACRYSSCDVNGDGRVTVQDAALLLHFTEGAETAAALDCTLKVTVALDSASAVERLIGRVQYAAAGSSFVGEGALVDCKSAGPDVALAAFRNDPAVHSLTADVTFSVPVVGPADLFLCRFVHDRPVEDPVAPEDFRFTLVSAEAAGERPIRLNIHF
;
A
#
# COMPACT_ATOMS: atom_id res chain seq x y z
N MET A 1 -24.30 -67.27 -17.95
CA MET A 1 -23.35 -66.16 -17.67
C MET A 1 -23.35 -65.34 -18.93
N ASP A 2 -24.33 -64.46 -19.10
CA ASP A 2 -24.29 -63.45 -20.16
C ASP A 2 -23.38 -62.35 -19.65
N LEU A 3 -22.11 -62.45 -20.04
CA LEU A 3 -21.22 -61.30 -20.08
C LEU A 3 -21.53 -60.61 -21.41
N ASP A 4 -22.70 -59.96 -21.50
CA ASP A 4 -22.93 -58.96 -22.54
C ASP A 4 -22.00 -57.80 -22.22
N ARG A 5 -20.81 -58.00 -22.78
CA ARG A 5 -19.83 -57.04 -23.25
C ARG A 5 -20.46 -55.65 -23.22
N VAL A 6 -19.89 -54.76 -22.42
CA VAL A 6 -19.91 -53.34 -22.74
C VAL A 6 -19.21 -53.28 -24.10
N VAL A 7 -19.99 -53.43 -25.17
CA VAL A 7 -19.52 -53.30 -26.54
C VAL A 7 -19.33 -51.81 -26.66
N ASP A 8 -18.08 -51.38 -26.55
CA ASP A 8 -17.72 -50.06 -27.01
C ASP A 8 -18.29 -49.88 -28.44
N PRO A 9 -19.28 -48.99 -28.62
CA PRO A 9 -19.98 -48.84 -29.89
C PRO A 9 -19.10 -48.27 -31.00
N PHE A 10 -17.90 -47.75 -30.65
CA PHE A 10 -16.95 -47.16 -31.59
C PHE A 10 -15.79 -48.12 -31.95
N GLU A 11 -15.65 -49.26 -31.28
CA GLU A 11 -14.55 -50.22 -31.50
C GLU A 11 -13.13 -49.60 -31.37
N THR A 12 -12.94 -48.71 -30.39
CA THR A 12 -11.65 -48.10 -30.05
C THR A 12 -10.66 -49.14 -29.49
N ASP A 13 -9.36 -48.88 -29.59
CA ASP A 13 -8.33 -49.80 -29.07
C ASP A 13 -8.20 -49.60 -27.56
N PRO A 14 -8.46 -50.62 -26.71
CA PRO A 14 -8.34 -50.47 -25.25
C PRO A 14 -6.93 -50.14 -24.74
N ASN A 15 -5.90 -50.19 -25.60
CA ASN A 15 -4.52 -49.81 -25.28
C ASN A 15 -4.13 -48.43 -25.82
N GLU A 16 -5.02 -47.75 -26.53
CA GLU A 16 -4.89 -46.39 -27.04
C GLU A 16 -5.98 -45.55 -26.36
N ALA A 17 -5.57 -44.56 -25.57
CA ALA A 17 -6.54 -43.81 -24.76
C ALA A 17 -7.21 -42.65 -25.53
N ASP A 18 -6.70 -42.33 -26.71
CA ASP A 18 -7.10 -41.25 -27.63
C ASP A 18 -6.93 -41.82 -29.05
N SER A 19 -8.01 -42.34 -29.60
CA SER A 19 -8.00 -43.18 -30.81
C SER A 19 -7.89 -42.39 -32.11
N ASP A 20 -8.27 -41.11 -32.14
CA ASP A 20 -8.14 -40.25 -33.32
C ASP A 20 -6.99 -39.24 -33.22
N GLY A 21 -6.35 -39.14 -32.05
CA GLY A 21 -5.17 -38.33 -31.80
C GLY A 21 -5.45 -36.84 -31.75
N ASP A 22 -6.70 -36.43 -31.50
CA ASP A 22 -7.08 -35.03 -31.39
C ASP A 22 -6.73 -34.41 -30.01
N GLY A 23 -6.35 -35.26 -29.06
CA GLY A 23 -5.96 -34.92 -27.69
C GLY A 23 -7.05 -35.12 -26.65
N TRP A 24 -8.24 -35.58 -27.02
CA TRP A 24 -9.29 -36.02 -26.10
C TRP A 24 -9.18 -37.52 -25.83
N LEU A 25 -9.56 -37.92 -24.62
CA LEU A 25 -9.60 -39.34 -24.28
C LEU A 25 -10.93 -39.94 -24.73
N ASP A 26 -10.90 -41.15 -25.31
CA ASP A 26 -12.10 -41.85 -25.81
C ASP A 26 -13.24 -41.88 -24.77
N GLY A 27 -12.89 -42.07 -23.49
CA GLY A 27 -13.87 -42.10 -22.41
C GLY A 27 -14.57 -40.75 -22.16
N ALA A 28 -13.85 -39.64 -22.30
CA ALA A 28 -14.39 -38.29 -22.13
C ALA A 28 -15.32 -37.93 -23.29
N GLU A 29 -14.96 -38.35 -24.50
CA GLU A 29 -15.77 -38.15 -25.70
C GLU A 29 -17.07 -38.94 -25.66
N VAL A 30 -17.00 -40.22 -25.29
CA VAL A 30 -18.20 -41.05 -25.11
C VAL A 30 -19.13 -40.47 -24.04
N GLU A 31 -18.59 -39.94 -22.95
CA GLU A 31 -19.38 -39.29 -21.89
C GLU A 31 -20.02 -37.97 -22.35
N ALA A 32 -19.30 -37.20 -23.18
CA ALA A 32 -19.79 -35.97 -23.80
C ALA A 32 -20.73 -36.21 -24.99
N GLY A 33 -20.82 -37.46 -25.48
CA GLY A 33 -21.64 -37.86 -26.61
C GLY A 33 -21.03 -37.51 -27.97
N THR A 34 -19.71 -37.34 -28.04
CA THR A 34 -18.93 -37.17 -29.27
C THR A 34 -18.33 -38.51 -29.75
N ASN A 35 -17.64 -38.52 -30.90
CA ASN A 35 -17.15 -39.73 -31.55
C ASN A 35 -15.61 -39.86 -31.43
N PRO A 36 -15.10 -40.83 -30.65
CA PRO A 36 -13.65 -41.05 -30.43
C PRO A 36 -12.79 -41.39 -31.65
N LEU A 37 -13.41 -41.52 -32.83
CA LEU A 37 -12.74 -41.82 -34.09
C LEU A 37 -12.83 -40.67 -35.09
N ASP A 38 -13.45 -39.55 -34.72
CA ASP A 38 -13.60 -38.36 -35.57
C ASP A 38 -12.94 -37.14 -34.91
N PRO A 39 -11.73 -36.75 -35.36
CA PRO A 39 -10.94 -35.68 -34.73
C PRO A 39 -11.53 -34.28 -34.97
N THR A 40 -12.73 -34.19 -35.57
CA THR A 40 -13.47 -32.95 -35.78
C THR A 40 -14.71 -32.84 -34.89
N GLU A 41 -15.03 -33.89 -34.12
CA GLU A 41 -16.16 -33.96 -33.20
C GLU A 41 -15.62 -34.11 -31.78
N SER A 42 -15.08 -33.02 -31.21
CA SER A 42 -14.54 -33.05 -29.84
C SER A 42 -15.43 -32.32 -28.82
N PRO A 43 -15.39 -32.71 -27.53
CA PRO A 43 -16.08 -32.01 -26.46
C PRO A 43 -15.60 -30.56 -26.29
N ARG A 44 -16.40 -29.74 -25.61
CA ARG A 44 -15.98 -28.39 -25.23
C ARG A 44 -15.15 -28.48 -23.95
N ALA A 45 -13.94 -27.94 -23.96
CA ALA A 45 -13.10 -27.86 -22.77
C ALA A 45 -13.79 -27.11 -21.61
N VAL A 46 -13.70 -27.67 -20.40
CA VAL A 46 -14.31 -27.16 -19.17
C VAL A 46 -13.26 -27.02 -18.08
N CYS A 47 -12.84 -25.78 -17.90
CA CYS A 47 -11.91 -25.43 -16.85
C CYS A 47 -12.43 -25.70 -15.44
N GLY A 48 -11.56 -26.25 -14.59
CA GLY A 48 -11.79 -26.55 -13.19
C GLY A 48 -12.38 -27.94 -12.95
N ASN A 49 -12.29 -28.86 -13.91
CA ASN A 49 -12.86 -30.21 -13.80
C ASN A 49 -11.86 -31.28 -13.32
N GLY A 50 -10.58 -30.92 -13.22
CA GLY A 50 -9.46 -31.75 -12.78
C GLY A 50 -8.76 -32.50 -13.91
N VAL A 51 -9.10 -32.23 -15.17
CA VAL A 51 -8.58 -32.88 -16.37
C VAL A 51 -8.06 -31.81 -17.31
N ILE A 52 -6.79 -31.90 -17.70
CA ILE A 52 -6.23 -30.97 -18.69
C ILE A 52 -6.71 -31.40 -20.08
N GLU A 53 -7.56 -30.57 -20.68
CA GLU A 53 -8.17 -30.81 -21.99
C GLU A 53 -7.47 -30.00 -23.10
N VAL A 54 -7.78 -30.30 -24.37
CA VAL A 54 -7.16 -29.63 -25.51
C VAL A 54 -7.46 -28.13 -25.49
N GLY A 55 -6.41 -27.32 -25.45
CA GLY A 55 -6.50 -25.86 -25.42
C GLY A 55 -6.34 -25.25 -24.02
N GLU A 56 -6.34 -26.07 -22.98
CA GLU A 56 -6.03 -25.66 -21.61
C GLU A 56 -4.52 -25.69 -21.36
N GLN A 57 -4.01 -24.73 -20.59
CA GLN A 57 -2.61 -24.73 -20.14
C GLN A 57 -2.43 -25.45 -18.80
N CYS A 58 -3.53 -25.55 -18.04
CA CYS A 58 -3.62 -26.16 -16.72
C CYS A 58 -5.10 -26.46 -16.44
N ASP A 59 -5.34 -27.36 -15.48
CA ASP A 59 -6.62 -27.54 -14.80
C ASP A 59 -6.30 -28.08 -13.40
N ASP A 60 -6.77 -27.43 -12.36
CA ASP A 60 -6.51 -27.79 -10.96
C ASP A 60 -7.76 -28.27 -10.20
N GLY A 61 -8.85 -28.53 -10.94
CA GLY A 61 -10.08 -29.11 -10.41
C GLY A 61 -10.90 -28.18 -9.53
N ASN A 62 -10.72 -26.86 -9.64
CA ASN A 62 -11.53 -25.90 -8.91
C ASN A 62 -11.82 -24.62 -9.71
N ALA A 63 -12.54 -23.67 -9.07
CA ALA A 63 -12.96 -22.41 -9.68
C ALA A 63 -12.34 -21.17 -9.01
N SER A 64 -11.12 -21.30 -8.50
CA SER A 64 -10.34 -20.22 -7.90
C SER A 64 -9.37 -19.65 -8.94
N ASN A 65 -9.29 -18.31 -9.01
CA ASN A 65 -8.24 -17.63 -9.77
C ASN A 65 -7.00 -17.32 -8.92
N GLY A 66 -6.98 -17.73 -7.64
CA GLY A 66 -5.96 -17.31 -6.69
C GLY A 66 -4.90 -18.35 -6.39
N ASP A 67 -4.63 -19.21 -7.36
CA ASP A 67 -3.66 -20.30 -7.35
C ASP A 67 -2.98 -20.35 -8.73
N ALA A 68 -2.30 -21.45 -9.05
CA ALA A 68 -1.50 -21.54 -10.27
C ALA A 68 -2.34 -21.64 -11.57
N CYS A 69 -3.65 -21.90 -11.47
CA CYS A 69 -4.50 -22.11 -12.64
C CYS A 69 -5.76 -21.24 -12.58
N LEU A 70 -5.86 -20.28 -13.49
CA LEU A 70 -7.04 -19.43 -13.56
C LEU A 70 -8.26 -20.22 -14.06
N ASN A 71 -9.46 -19.73 -13.74
CA ASN A 71 -10.75 -20.21 -14.28
C ASN A 71 -10.89 -20.09 -15.80
N SER A 72 -9.91 -19.44 -16.45
CA SER A 72 -9.75 -19.41 -17.91
C SER A 72 -8.82 -20.50 -18.45
N CYS A 73 -8.33 -21.40 -17.58
CA CYS A 73 -7.36 -22.46 -17.87
C CYS A 73 -6.06 -21.95 -18.51
N LEU A 74 -5.65 -20.79 -18.00
CA LEU A 74 -4.36 -20.19 -18.27
C LEU A 74 -3.56 -20.26 -16.98
N LEU A 75 -2.25 -20.47 -17.10
CA LEU A 75 -1.35 -20.38 -15.95
C LEU A 75 -1.40 -18.95 -15.39
N ALA A 76 -1.49 -18.84 -14.07
CA ALA A 76 -1.41 -17.56 -13.39
C ALA A 76 -0.02 -16.92 -13.61
N TYR A 77 0.01 -15.60 -13.76
CA TYR A 77 1.24 -14.84 -13.87
C TYR A 77 1.07 -13.39 -13.42
N CYS A 78 2.16 -12.82 -12.94
CA CYS A 78 2.18 -11.43 -12.49
C CYS A 78 1.73 -10.44 -13.58
N GLY A 79 0.68 -9.69 -13.27
CA GLY A 79 0.02 -8.71 -14.12
C GLY A 79 -1.21 -9.26 -14.88
N ASP A 80 -1.70 -10.44 -14.53
CA ASP A 80 -2.92 -11.03 -15.11
C ASP A 80 -4.23 -10.52 -14.47
N GLY A 81 -4.13 -9.79 -13.36
CA GLY A 81 -5.25 -9.20 -12.63
C GLY A 81 -5.83 -10.09 -11.53
N TYR A 82 -5.21 -11.24 -11.24
CA TYR A 82 -5.59 -12.13 -10.15
C TYR A 82 -4.41 -12.41 -9.23
N LEU A 83 -4.65 -12.39 -7.92
CA LEU A 83 -3.61 -12.62 -6.92
C LEU A 83 -3.29 -14.12 -6.78
N TRP A 84 -2.13 -14.57 -7.25
CA TRP A 84 -1.64 -15.93 -7.02
C TRP A 84 -1.14 -16.09 -5.57
N ARG A 85 -2.01 -16.61 -4.70
CA ARG A 85 -1.74 -16.66 -3.25
C ARG A 85 -0.51 -17.50 -2.92
N GLY A 86 0.37 -16.91 -2.10
CA GLY A 86 1.60 -17.55 -1.65
C GLY A 86 2.73 -17.55 -2.67
N VAL A 87 2.52 -16.93 -3.83
CA VAL A 87 3.54 -16.69 -4.87
C VAL A 87 3.68 -15.19 -5.15
N GLU A 88 2.55 -14.49 -5.23
CA GLU A 88 2.47 -13.03 -5.42
C GLU A 88 1.95 -12.38 -4.14
N ASP A 89 2.49 -11.20 -3.81
CA ASP A 89 2.00 -10.38 -2.70
C ASP A 89 0.86 -9.46 -3.17
N CYS A 90 0.84 -9.10 -4.45
CA CYS A 90 -0.15 -8.20 -5.06
C CYS A 90 -0.31 -8.48 -6.56
N ASP A 91 -1.45 -8.07 -7.14
CA ASP A 91 -1.62 -8.01 -8.60
C ASP A 91 -2.66 -6.94 -8.98
N ASP A 92 -2.19 -5.78 -9.46
CA ASP A 92 -3.03 -4.71 -10.01
C ASP A 92 -3.22 -4.87 -11.54
N GLY A 93 -2.90 -6.04 -12.08
CA GLY A 93 -2.94 -6.37 -13.49
C GLY A 93 -2.02 -5.47 -14.32
N ALA A 94 -2.57 -4.92 -15.40
CA ALA A 94 -1.85 -3.98 -16.26
C ALA A 94 -1.45 -2.66 -15.56
N ALA A 95 -1.95 -2.39 -14.35
CA ALA A 95 -1.57 -1.23 -13.57
C ALA A 95 -0.32 -1.45 -12.69
N ASN A 96 0.24 -2.67 -12.65
CA ASN A 96 1.51 -2.94 -11.99
C ASN A 96 2.59 -1.97 -12.48
N SER A 97 3.25 -1.27 -11.54
CA SER A 97 4.16 -0.19 -11.87
C SER A 97 5.27 -0.03 -10.83
N ASP A 98 6.50 0.05 -11.34
CA ASP A 98 7.68 0.36 -10.53
C ASP A 98 7.79 1.85 -10.16
N ALA A 99 6.95 2.70 -10.76
CA ALA A 99 6.98 4.15 -10.62
C ALA A 99 5.89 4.70 -9.67
N VAL A 100 5.24 3.84 -8.88
CA VAL A 100 4.16 4.22 -7.98
C VAL A 100 4.68 4.43 -6.55
N GLU A 101 4.16 5.42 -5.82
CA GLU A 101 4.58 5.69 -4.43
C GLU A 101 4.11 4.59 -3.45
N VAL A 102 2.92 4.04 -3.68
CA VAL A 102 2.35 2.88 -2.98
C VAL A 102 1.53 2.08 -3.98
N GLY A 103 1.84 0.81 -4.18
CA GLY A 103 1.05 -0.06 -5.05
C GLY A 103 1.84 -1.28 -5.52
N CYS A 104 1.24 -2.04 -6.43
CA CYS A 104 1.85 -3.26 -6.89
C CYS A 104 2.99 -2.99 -7.89
N GLY A 105 4.20 -3.44 -7.57
CA GLY A 105 5.34 -3.34 -8.46
C GLY A 105 5.22 -4.28 -9.67
N SER A 106 6.05 -4.07 -10.70
CA SER A 106 6.07 -4.94 -11.89
C SER A 106 6.47 -6.40 -11.61
N GLY A 107 7.00 -6.67 -10.42
CA GLY A 107 7.31 -8.01 -9.93
C GLY A 107 6.29 -8.61 -8.98
N CYS A 108 5.08 -8.05 -8.87
CA CYS A 108 4.01 -8.52 -7.98
C CYS A 108 4.39 -8.59 -6.50
N VAL A 109 5.23 -7.63 -6.12
CA VAL A 109 5.57 -7.33 -4.74
C VAL A 109 5.13 -5.91 -4.49
N TYR A 110 4.48 -5.68 -3.34
CA TYR A 110 4.10 -4.33 -2.96
C TYR A 110 5.34 -3.45 -2.83
N ARG A 111 5.32 -2.33 -3.56
CA ARG A 111 6.31 -1.27 -3.44
C ARG A 111 5.69 -0.13 -2.69
N ALA A 112 6.39 0.34 -1.66
CA ALA A 112 6.00 1.54 -0.97
C ALA A 112 7.20 2.24 -0.32
N ALA A 113 7.13 3.57 -0.25
CA ALA A 113 7.94 4.36 0.68
C ALA A 113 7.47 4.21 2.16
N CYS A 114 6.37 3.48 2.37
CA CYS A 114 5.57 3.40 3.59
C CYS A 114 5.25 1.94 3.91
N GLY A 115 5.50 1.46 5.13
CA GLY A 115 5.26 0.06 5.49
C GLY A 115 6.43 -0.88 5.25
N ASP A 116 7.51 -0.43 4.59
CA ASP A 116 8.81 -1.13 4.54
C ASP A 116 9.56 -0.86 5.86
N ALA A 117 9.11 -1.54 6.91
CA ALA A 117 9.63 -1.38 8.26
C ALA A 117 11.06 -1.91 8.40
N ASN A 118 11.44 -2.88 7.56
CA ASN A 118 12.75 -3.52 7.61
C ASN A 118 13.79 -2.88 6.66
N GLY A 119 13.34 -2.09 5.68
CA GLY A 119 14.18 -1.29 4.78
C GLY A 119 14.72 -2.05 3.57
N ASP A 120 14.09 -3.15 3.15
CA ASP A 120 14.52 -3.97 2.00
C ASP A 120 13.89 -3.51 0.66
N GLY A 121 13.08 -2.47 0.68
CA GLY A 121 12.45 -1.84 -0.47
C GLY A 121 11.13 -2.49 -0.89
N VAL A 122 10.60 -3.41 -0.09
CA VAL A 122 9.33 -4.08 -0.34
C VAL A 122 8.45 -4.08 0.92
N VAL A 123 7.13 -4.23 0.76
CA VAL A 123 6.20 -4.34 1.89
C VAL A 123 5.64 -5.75 1.95
N THR A 124 6.00 -6.47 3.01
CA THR A 124 5.68 -7.88 3.20
C THR A 124 5.24 -8.16 4.64
N ALA A 125 4.83 -9.40 4.93
CA ALA A 125 4.57 -9.83 6.30
C ALA A 125 5.82 -9.73 7.20
N ALA A 126 7.04 -9.70 6.64
CA ALA A 126 8.26 -9.48 7.42
C ALA A 126 8.29 -8.07 8.05
N ASP A 127 7.75 -7.07 7.36
CA ASP A 127 7.64 -5.71 7.89
C ASP A 127 6.66 -5.63 9.06
N ALA A 128 5.53 -6.33 8.97
CA ALA A 128 4.59 -6.42 10.08
C ALA A 128 5.23 -7.02 11.34
N VAL A 129 6.13 -8.02 11.17
CA VAL A 129 6.90 -8.57 12.28
C VAL A 129 7.82 -7.51 12.87
N GLU A 130 8.51 -6.74 12.04
CA GLU A 130 9.39 -5.67 12.50
C GLU A 130 8.63 -4.57 13.27
N VAL A 131 7.44 -4.20 12.80
CA VAL A 131 6.52 -3.30 13.50
C VAL A 131 6.07 -3.86 14.84
N ALA A 132 5.73 -5.15 14.90
CA ALA A 132 5.35 -5.80 16.15
C ALA A 132 6.51 -5.85 17.17
N VAL A 133 7.73 -6.10 16.70
CA VAL A 133 8.98 -6.06 17.50
C VAL A 133 9.23 -4.65 18.02
N ALA A 134 8.99 -3.61 17.22
CA ALA A 134 9.09 -2.22 17.66
C ALA A 134 8.05 -1.87 18.73
N ALA A 135 6.79 -2.29 18.52
CA ALA A 135 5.67 -2.01 19.42
C ALA A 135 5.86 -2.60 20.83
N VAL A 136 6.59 -3.72 20.96
CA VAL A 136 6.91 -4.32 22.28
C VAL A 136 8.17 -3.72 22.93
N GLY A 137 8.78 -2.71 22.33
CA GLY A 137 9.93 -1.98 22.88
C GLY A 137 11.26 -2.73 22.75
N THR A 138 11.34 -3.71 21.85
CA THR A 138 12.61 -4.34 21.49
C THR A 138 13.34 -3.55 20.41
N ALA A 139 14.68 -3.63 20.40
CA ALA A 139 15.48 -2.97 19.38
C ALA A 139 15.06 -3.49 17.99
N SER A 140 14.61 -2.57 17.15
CA SER A 140 14.10 -2.83 15.80
C SER A 140 14.73 -1.84 14.82
N ALA A 141 14.84 -2.23 13.55
CA ALA A 141 15.15 -1.37 12.41
C ALA A 141 13.97 -0.43 12.06
N CYS A 142 12.80 -0.73 12.63
CA CYS A 142 11.54 -0.01 12.47
C CYS A 142 11.69 1.50 12.72
N ARG A 143 11.31 2.32 11.74
CA ARG A 143 11.33 3.78 11.85
C ARG A 143 9.92 4.34 11.90
N TYR A 144 9.74 5.37 12.73
CA TYR A 144 8.43 5.94 13.03
C TYR A 144 7.53 6.10 11.79
N SER A 145 8.02 6.66 10.68
CA SER A 145 7.21 6.84 9.47
C SER A 145 6.97 5.58 8.64
N SER A 146 7.86 4.58 8.66
CA SER A 146 7.61 3.30 7.97
C SER A 146 6.83 2.29 8.83
N CYS A 147 6.68 2.58 10.12
CA CYS A 147 6.09 1.68 11.10
C CYS A 147 4.79 2.17 11.75
N ASP A 148 4.55 3.48 11.76
CA ASP A 148 3.25 4.07 12.04
C ASP A 148 2.47 4.10 10.73
N VAL A 149 1.97 2.94 10.34
CA VAL A 149 1.29 2.79 9.05
C VAL A 149 -0.15 3.29 9.09
N ASN A 150 -0.70 3.54 10.27
CA ASN A 150 -2.04 4.13 10.42
C ASN A 150 -2.01 5.66 10.64
N GLY A 151 -0.81 6.23 10.88
CA GLY A 151 -0.57 7.66 10.99
C GLY A 151 -1.10 8.29 12.27
N ASP A 152 -1.26 7.54 13.36
CA ASP A 152 -1.76 8.06 14.65
C ASP A 152 -0.66 8.61 15.57
N GLY A 153 0.59 8.60 15.11
CA GLY A 153 1.78 9.04 15.82
C GLY A 153 2.33 7.98 16.78
N ARG A 154 1.87 6.72 16.71
CA ARG A 154 2.30 5.64 17.60
C ARG A 154 2.54 4.35 16.84
N VAL A 155 3.72 3.77 17.05
CA VAL A 155 4.02 2.42 16.58
C VAL A 155 3.45 1.40 17.56
N THR A 156 2.41 0.69 17.15
CA THR A 156 1.68 -0.30 17.96
C THR A 156 1.47 -1.61 17.20
N VAL A 157 0.91 -2.61 17.88
CA VAL A 157 0.50 -3.86 17.20
C VAL A 157 -0.67 -3.65 16.23
N GLN A 158 -1.37 -2.51 16.29
CA GLN A 158 -2.41 -2.17 15.32
C GLN A 158 -1.79 -1.85 13.96
N ASP A 159 -0.61 -1.24 13.94
CA ASP A 159 0.17 -0.98 12.74
C ASP A 159 0.64 -2.28 12.08
N ALA A 160 1.16 -3.20 12.89
CA ALA A 160 1.54 -4.53 12.40
C ALA A 160 0.33 -5.27 11.80
N ALA A 161 -0.84 -5.19 12.43
CA ALA A 161 -2.05 -5.81 11.91
C ALA A 161 -2.51 -5.17 10.58
N LEU A 162 -2.36 -3.85 10.44
CA LEU A 162 -2.70 -3.14 9.21
C LEU A 162 -1.81 -3.57 8.05
N LEU A 163 -0.50 -3.75 8.29
CA LEU A 163 0.42 -4.29 7.30
C LEU A 163 0.06 -5.73 6.89
N LEU A 164 -0.30 -6.59 7.84
CA LEU A 164 -0.72 -7.96 7.52
C LEU A 164 -1.96 -7.98 6.63
N HIS A 165 -2.98 -7.19 6.96
CA HIS A 165 -4.19 -7.08 6.14
C HIS A 165 -3.92 -6.52 4.74
N PHE A 166 -2.99 -5.58 4.61
CA PHE A 166 -2.53 -5.06 3.34
C PHE A 166 -1.85 -6.17 2.50
N THR A 167 -0.94 -6.95 3.09
CA THR A 167 -0.22 -8.03 2.39
C THR A 167 -1.08 -9.24 2.02
N GLU A 168 -2.25 -9.41 2.65
CA GLU A 168 -3.21 -10.47 2.30
C GLU A 168 -4.17 -10.06 1.16
N GLY A 169 -4.02 -8.84 0.62
CA GLY A 169 -4.94 -8.28 -0.38
C GLY A 169 -6.35 -8.04 0.19
N ALA A 170 -6.50 -8.00 1.51
CA ALA A 170 -7.79 -7.88 2.18
C ALA A 170 -8.32 -6.43 2.22
N GLU A 171 -7.44 -5.43 2.08
CA GLU A 171 -7.80 -4.01 2.03
C GLU A 171 -7.12 -3.26 0.87
N THR A 172 -7.73 -2.16 0.44
CA THR A 172 -7.16 -1.31 -0.61
C THR A 172 -5.95 -0.52 -0.08
N ALA A 173 -4.97 -0.24 -0.95
CA ALA A 173 -3.78 0.56 -0.66
C ALA A 173 -4.04 1.97 -0.07
N ALA A 174 -5.31 2.40 0.03
CA ALA A 174 -5.74 3.62 0.69
C ALA A 174 -5.70 3.55 2.24
N ALA A 175 -5.35 2.40 2.82
CA ALA A 175 -5.35 2.19 4.28
C ALA A 175 -4.06 2.63 4.99
N LEU A 176 -2.93 2.71 4.28
CA LEU A 176 -1.64 3.10 4.87
C LEU A 176 -1.48 4.64 4.85
N ASP A 177 -1.40 5.28 6.02
CA ASP A 177 -1.13 6.71 6.21
C ASP A 177 0.21 6.93 6.93
N CYS A 178 1.32 6.68 6.24
CA CYS A 178 2.68 6.91 6.78
C CYS A 178 3.09 8.39 6.83
N THR A 179 2.13 9.30 6.84
CA THR A 179 2.47 10.72 6.87
C THR A 179 2.78 11.18 8.28
N LEU A 180 3.95 11.82 8.40
CA LEU A 180 4.36 12.38 9.67
C LEU A 180 3.51 13.63 9.97
N LYS A 181 2.84 13.61 11.12
CA LYS A 181 1.95 14.68 11.57
C LYS A 181 2.72 15.64 12.47
N VAL A 182 3.16 16.75 11.89
CA VAL A 182 3.92 17.78 12.61
C VAL A 182 2.96 18.77 13.26
N THR A 183 2.88 18.75 14.58
CA THR A 183 2.10 19.72 15.37
C THR A 183 3.01 20.82 15.89
N VAL A 184 2.64 22.08 15.63
CA VAL A 184 3.36 23.25 16.15
C VAL A 184 2.55 23.86 17.29
N ALA A 185 3.15 23.94 18.47
CA ALA A 185 2.52 24.45 19.68
C ALA A 185 3.20 25.72 20.21
N LEU A 186 2.39 26.66 20.70
CA LEU A 186 2.84 27.84 21.43
C LEU A 186 3.21 27.45 22.85
N ASP A 187 4.47 27.63 23.26
CA ASP A 187 4.97 27.37 24.62
C ASP A 187 5.06 28.65 25.47
N SER A 188 4.94 29.82 24.84
CA SER A 188 5.03 31.11 25.53
C SER A 188 3.75 31.45 26.29
N ALA A 189 3.88 31.96 27.52
CA ALA A 189 2.78 32.51 28.32
C ALA A 189 2.33 33.94 27.90
N SER A 190 2.77 34.40 26.72
CA SER A 190 2.39 35.73 26.20
C SER A 190 1.13 35.62 25.35
N ALA A 191 0.22 36.58 25.49
CA ALA A 191 -0.93 36.71 24.59
C ALA A 191 -0.48 37.14 23.19
N VAL A 192 -1.00 36.47 22.16
CA VAL A 192 -0.68 36.75 20.75
C VAL A 192 -1.96 36.76 19.94
N GLU A 193 -2.15 37.77 19.07
CA GLU A 193 -3.33 37.87 18.18
C GLU A 193 -2.97 37.56 16.72
N ARG A 194 -1.68 37.69 16.34
CA ARG A 194 -1.14 37.18 15.06
C ARG A 194 0.32 36.72 15.14
N LEU A 195 0.60 35.60 14.48
CA LEU A 195 1.92 35.01 14.31
C LEU A 195 2.24 34.83 12.82
N ILE A 196 3.39 35.35 12.38
CA ILE A 196 3.98 34.94 11.11
C ILE A 196 5.18 34.07 11.44
N GLY A 197 5.04 32.77 11.17
CA GLY A 197 6.07 31.76 11.34
C GLY A 197 6.69 31.40 10.00
N ARG A 198 8.02 31.32 9.95
CA ARG A 198 8.74 30.65 8.87
C ARG A 198 9.42 29.41 9.43
N VAL A 199 9.21 28.28 8.78
CA VAL A 199 9.87 27.01 9.06
C VAL A 199 10.85 26.74 7.93
N GLN A 200 12.15 26.69 8.25
CA GLN A 200 13.15 26.14 7.34
C GLN A 200 13.32 24.67 7.65
N TYR A 201 13.23 23.84 6.61
CA TYR A 201 13.28 22.37 6.73
C TYR A 201 14.30 21.73 5.78
N ALA A 202 15.27 22.52 5.27
CA ALA A 202 16.32 22.01 4.38
C ALA A 202 17.09 20.83 5.00
N ALA A 203 17.32 20.86 6.32
CA ALA A 203 18.02 19.80 7.04
C ALA A 203 17.17 18.53 7.21
N ALA A 204 15.84 18.62 7.15
CA ALA A 204 14.95 17.47 7.14
C ALA A 204 14.99 16.70 5.79
N GLY A 205 15.45 17.36 4.71
CA GLY A 205 15.54 16.82 3.34
C GLY A 205 14.27 16.12 2.86
N SER A 206 13.14 16.78 3.11
CA SER A 206 11.78 16.30 2.88
C SER A 206 10.86 17.50 2.59
N SER A 207 9.59 17.26 2.26
CA SER A 207 8.63 18.34 1.96
C SER A 207 7.30 18.14 2.69
N PHE A 208 6.65 19.26 3.01
CA PHE A 208 5.24 19.24 3.37
C PHE A 208 4.40 18.77 2.18
N VAL A 209 3.31 18.05 2.46
CA VAL A 209 2.38 17.61 1.41
C VAL A 209 1.68 18.81 0.79
N GLY A 210 1.68 18.87 -0.53
CA GLY A 210 1.04 19.93 -1.31
C GLY A 210 1.98 21.11 -1.61
N GLU A 211 1.59 21.91 -2.62
CA GLU A 211 2.37 23.06 -3.09
C GLU A 211 1.59 24.38 -2.95
N GLY A 212 2.33 25.46 -2.71
CA GLY A 212 1.74 26.80 -2.68
C GLY A 212 0.69 26.93 -1.55
N ALA A 213 -0.54 27.29 -1.90
CA ALA A 213 -1.64 27.45 -0.93
C ALA A 213 -2.42 26.15 -0.64
N LEU A 214 -2.09 25.05 -1.31
CA LEU A 214 -2.75 23.74 -1.18
C LEU A 214 -2.01 22.80 -0.22
N VAL A 215 -1.22 23.36 0.69
CA VAL A 215 -0.50 22.58 1.70
C VAL A 215 -1.50 21.93 2.65
N ASP A 216 -1.29 20.65 2.95
CA ASP A 216 -2.13 19.88 3.86
C ASP A 216 -1.82 20.22 5.33
N CYS A 217 -2.24 21.42 5.73
CA CYS A 217 -2.19 21.91 7.10
C CYS A 217 -3.59 22.28 7.58
N LYS A 218 -3.89 21.97 8.85
CA LYS A 218 -5.18 22.25 9.49
C LYS A 218 -4.96 23.06 10.77
N SER A 219 -5.86 24.01 11.05
CA SER A 219 -5.83 24.72 12.32
C SER A 219 -6.11 23.74 13.46
N ALA A 220 -5.47 23.96 14.60
CA ALA A 220 -5.66 23.11 15.76
C ALA A 220 -6.99 23.38 16.51
N GLY A 221 -7.71 24.45 16.18
CA GLY A 221 -8.95 24.80 16.85
C GLY A 221 -9.74 25.94 16.20
N PRO A 222 -10.94 26.25 16.72
CA PRO A 222 -11.85 27.24 16.15
C PRO A 222 -11.38 28.69 16.32
N ASP A 223 -10.56 28.96 17.34
CA ASP A 223 -10.00 30.29 17.61
C ASP A 223 -8.71 30.57 16.84
N VAL A 224 -8.18 29.56 16.15
CA VAL A 224 -6.96 29.63 15.34
C VAL A 224 -7.33 29.58 13.87
N ALA A 225 -7.02 30.63 13.13
CA ALA A 225 -7.21 30.70 11.69
C ALA A 225 -5.86 30.64 10.98
N LEU A 226 -5.78 29.76 9.99
CA LEU A 226 -4.64 29.68 9.08
C LEU A 226 -4.91 30.59 7.89
N ALA A 227 -4.43 31.83 7.98
CA ALA A 227 -4.65 32.84 6.95
C ALA A 227 -3.90 32.52 5.66
N ALA A 228 -2.70 31.94 5.76
CA ALA A 228 -1.96 31.42 4.62
C ALA A 228 -0.93 30.36 5.05
N PHE A 229 -0.87 29.28 4.29
CA PHE A 229 0.29 28.39 4.22
C PHE A 229 0.91 28.53 2.84
N ARG A 230 2.22 28.71 2.79
CA ARG A 230 2.98 28.64 1.55
C ARG A 230 4.17 27.73 1.73
N ASN A 231 4.09 26.56 1.12
CA ASN A 231 5.24 25.68 0.98
C ASN A 231 6.01 26.07 -0.29
N ASP A 232 7.31 26.34 -0.15
CA ASP A 232 8.25 26.53 -1.25
C ASP A 232 9.32 25.42 -1.18
N PRO A 233 9.11 24.30 -1.90
CA PRO A 233 10.04 23.17 -1.91
C PRO A 233 11.41 23.55 -2.47
N ALA A 234 11.49 24.52 -3.40
CA ALA A 234 12.73 24.90 -4.05
C ALA A 234 13.74 25.53 -3.08
N VAL A 235 13.25 26.20 -2.03
CA VAL A 235 14.09 26.80 -0.97
C VAL A 235 13.87 26.15 0.40
N HIS A 236 13.15 25.03 0.45
CA HIS A 236 12.84 24.27 1.66
C HIS A 236 12.31 25.15 2.80
N SER A 237 11.33 26.00 2.48
CA SER A 237 10.76 26.97 3.41
C SER A 237 9.23 26.91 3.40
N LEU A 238 8.64 26.70 4.59
CA LEU A 238 7.20 26.84 4.82
C LEU A 238 6.96 28.17 5.52
N THR A 239 6.02 28.97 5.01
CA THR A 239 5.55 30.17 5.71
C THR A 239 4.11 29.97 6.15
N ALA A 240 3.85 30.20 7.43
CA ALA A 240 2.55 30.10 8.07
C ALA A 240 2.16 31.47 8.63
N ASP A 241 1.03 32.02 8.16
CA ASP A 241 0.37 33.19 8.75
C ASP A 241 -0.81 32.70 9.57
N VAL A 242 -0.67 32.81 10.89
CA VAL A 242 -1.64 32.33 11.87
C VAL A 242 -2.26 33.54 12.55
N THR A 243 -3.57 33.66 12.46
CA THR A 243 -4.35 34.70 13.12
C THR A 243 -5.25 34.08 14.17
N PHE A 244 -5.53 34.83 15.23
CA PHE A 244 -6.39 34.37 16.31
C PHE A 244 -7.61 35.26 16.45
N SER A 245 -8.78 34.65 16.60
CA SER A 245 -10.04 35.38 16.83
C SER A 245 -10.09 36.02 18.23
N VAL A 246 -9.31 35.48 19.16
CA VAL A 246 -9.06 35.98 20.51
C VAL A 246 -7.57 35.81 20.83
N PRO A 247 -6.96 36.65 21.69
CA PRO A 247 -5.57 36.47 22.06
C PRO A 247 -5.33 35.10 22.70
N VAL A 248 -4.45 34.28 22.12
CA VAL A 248 -4.10 32.96 22.64
C VAL A 248 -2.90 33.08 23.58
N VAL A 249 -2.97 32.43 24.73
CA VAL A 249 -1.89 32.31 25.72
C VAL A 249 -1.48 30.83 25.78
N GLY A 250 -0.19 30.53 25.64
CA GLY A 250 0.30 29.16 25.67
C GLY A 250 0.19 28.51 27.07
N PRO A 251 0.26 27.16 27.16
CA PRO A 251 0.50 26.21 26.08
C PRO A 251 -0.74 25.97 25.18
N ALA A 252 -0.57 26.04 23.86
CA ALA A 252 -1.67 25.85 22.91
C ALA A 252 -1.19 25.32 21.55
N ASP A 253 -1.89 24.32 21.01
CA ASP A 253 -1.66 23.85 19.63
C ASP A 253 -2.11 24.92 18.64
N LEU A 254 -1.29 25.15 17.61
CA LEU A 254 -1.57 26.17 16.60
C LEU A 254 -2.11 25.53 15.33
N PHE A 255 -1.33 24.60 14.77
CA PHE A 255 -1.67 23.91 13.54
C PHE A 255 -0.96 22.57 13.45
N LEU A 256 -1.59 21.69 12.68
CA LEU A 256 -1.08 20.38 12.32
C LEU A 256 -0.81 20.36 10.82
N CYS A 257 0.38 19.93 10.42
CA CYS A 257 0.75 19.79 9.02
C CYS A 257 1.16 18.35 8.70
N ARG A 258 0.79 17.90 7.49
CA ARG A 258 1.21 16.61 6.95
C ARG A 258 2.56 16.75 6.25
N PHE A 259 3.50 15.89 6.63
CA PHE A 259 4.89 15.94 6.16
C PHE A 259 5.26 14.59 5.53
N VAL A 260 5.84 14.63 4.32
CA VAL A 260 6.34 13.43 3.63
C VAL A 260 7.84 13.37 3.80
N HIS A 261 8.34 12.22 4.23
CA HIS A 261 9.76 11.99 4.37
C HIS A 261 10.25 10.91 3.40
N ASP A 262 11.34 11.18 2.69
CA ASP A 262 11.92 10.32 1.66
C ASP A 262 13.45 10.16 1.82
N ARG A 263 13.96 10.22 3.06
CA ARG A 263 15.39 9.90 3.30
C ARG A 263 15.58 8.44 3.71
N PRO A 264 16.74 7.85 3.33
CA PRO A 264 17.14 6.55 3.84
C PRO A 264 17.31 6.56 5.36
N VAL A 265 17.11 5.37 5.91
CA VAL A 265 17.18 4.94 7.31
C VAL A 265 18.24 5.69 8.15
N GLU A 266 19.41 6.07 7.66
CA GLU A 266 20.51 6.51 8.54
C GLU A 266 20.32 7.89 9.24
N ASP A 267 19.34 8.73 8.86
CA ASP A 267 19.21 10.12 9.35
C ASP A 267 17.73 10.57 9.57
N PRO A 268 17.10 10.22 10.71
CA PRO A 268 15.70 10.53 10.97
C PRO A 268 15.48 12.02 11.22
N VAL A 269 14.34 12.55 10.76
CA VAL A 269 13.99 13.95 11.00
C VAL A 269 13.73 14.20 12.49
N ALA A 270 14.50 15.09 13.07
CA ALA A 270 14.38 15.52 14.46
C ALA A 270 13.80 16.94 14.55
N PRO A 271 13.22 17.34 15.70
CA PRO A 271 12.72 18.72 15.89
C PRO A 271 13.76 19.80 15.58
N GLU A 272 15.03 19.47 15.79
CA GLU A 272 16.21 20.31 15.55
C GLU A 272 16.55 20.54 14.06
N ASP A 273 16.03 19.71 13.16
CA ASP A 273 16.15 19.91 11.70
C ASP A 273 15.26 21.03 11.18
N PHE A 274 14.31 21.47 12.00
CA PHE A 274 13.43 22.57 11.68
C PHE A 274 13.86 23.84 12.40
N ARG A 275 14.02 24.93 11.65
CA ARG A 275 14.27 26.26 12.23
C ARG A 275 13.03 27.12 12.09
N PHE A 276 12.52 27.59 13.22
CA PHE A 276 11.36 28.49 13.29
C PHE A 276 11.83 29.92 13.53
N THR A 277 11.44 30.82 12.64
CA THR A 277 11.52 32.26 12.87
C THR A 277 10.11 32.80 13.03
N LEU A 278 9.88 33.57 14.10
CA LEU A 278 8.59 34.18 14.38
C LEU A 278 8.73 35.69 14.40
N VAL A 279 7.76 36.36 13.78
CA VAL A 279 7.57 37.79 13.92
C VAL A 279 6.17 38.00 14.47
N SER A 280 6.09 38.53 15.70
CA SER A 280 4.83 39.08 16.20
C SER A 280 4.52 40.35 15.42
N ALA A 281 3.34 40.41 14.80
CA ALA A 281 2.93 41.56 14.00
C ALA A 281 2.42 42.75 14.85
N GLU A 282 2.39 42.63 16.19
CA GLU A 282 1.57 43.48 17.07
C GLU A 282 2.31 44.51 17.92
N ALA A 283 3.64 44.58 17.92
CA ALA A 283 4.32 45.70 18.55
C ALA A 283 5.70 45.92 17.95
N ALA A 284 6.10 47.19 17.84
CA ALA A 284 7.46 47.58 17.51
C ALA A 284 8.46 46.87 18.44
N GLY A 285 9.08 45.80 17.95
CA GLY A 285 10.06 44.99 18.66
C GLY A 285 9.78 43.49 18.53
N GLU A 286 10.69 42.78 17.89
CA GLU A 286 10.72 41.32 17.86
C GLU A 286 10.76 40.79 19.30
N ARG A 287 9.64 40.27 19.80
CA ARG A 287 9.62 39.50 21.05
C ARG A 287 9.87 38.04 20.70
N PRO A 288 10.88 37.38 21.30
CA PRO A 288 11.11 35.96 21.07
C PRO A 288 9.94 35.17 21.66
N ILE A 289 9.20 34.47 20.79
CA ILE A 289 8.14 33.54 21.15
C ILE A 289 8.72 32.13 21.05
N ARG A 290 8.48 31.29 22.07
CA ARG A 290 8.88 29.89 22.06
C ARG A 290 7.78 29.04 21.44
N LEU A 291 8.17 28.18 20.51
CA LEU A 291 7.34 27.12 19.95
C LEU A 291 8.00 25.78 20.21
N ASN A 292 7.17 24.75 20.35
CA ASN A 292 7.60 23.36 20.35
C ASN A 292 6.98 22.64 19.14
N ILE A 293 7.71 21.66 18.64
CA ILE A 293 7.25 20.76 17.58
C ILE A 293 7.01 19.41 18.21
N HIS A 294 5.85 18.84 17.92
CA HIS A 294 5.51 17.47 18.24
C HIS A 294 5.36 16.69 16.94
N PHE A 295 5.90 15.48 16.92
CA PHE A 295 5.79 14.51 15.84
C PHE A 295 4.87 13.38 16.29
#